data_AF-A0A349S4N3-F1
#
_entry.id   AF-A0A349S4N3-F1
#
_cell.length_a   1.000
_cell.length_b   1.000
_cell.length_c   1.000
_cell.angle_alpha   90.00
_cell.angle_beta   90.00
_cell.angle_gamma   90.00
#
_symmetry.space_group_name_H-M   'P 1'
#
loop_
_entity.id
_entity.type
_entity.pdbx_description
1 polymer ?
#
loop_
_entity_poly.entity_id
_entity_poly.type
_entity_poly.pdbx_seq_one_letter_code
_entity_poly.pdbx_strand_id
1 'polypeptide(L)'
;MHSVYPAVIVRLWLKYIGLSLLFSIQVVASEPNRIISLAPYITETLYALGAEEKVIAVSRYCRYPPQAQLRPQVGDLFSADIEQIIALRPDVIFVSPSHHALAKKLIQLGITVKTIQAQRLDDIQEMIRYIADII
;
A
#
# COMPACT_ATOMS: atom_id res chain seq x y z
N MET A 1 43.01 -38.53 -41.56
CA MET A 1 42.55 -38.30 -40.17
C MET A 1 41.71 -37.03 -40.17
N HIS A 2 40.38 -37.18 -40.29
CA HIS A 2 39.44 -36.06 -40.44
C HIS A 2 38.99 -35.56 -39.05
N SER A 3 39.29 -34.30 -38.72
CA SER A 3 38.72 -33.60 -37.58
C SER A 3 37.50 -32.82 -38.04
N VAL A 4 36.31 -33.36 -37.81
CA VAL A 4 35.02 -32.75 -38.15
C VAL A 4 34.27 -32.43 -36.85
N TYR A 5 34.71 -31.42 -36.09
CA TYR A 5 34.02 -31.02 -34.85
C TYR A 5 34.01 -29.52 -34.48
N PRO A 6 33.67 -28.54 -35.34
CA PRO A 6 33.33 -27.19 -34.85
C PRO A 6 31.81 -26.95 -34.69
N ALA A 7 30.95 -27.58 -35.49
CA ALA A 7 29.55 -27.15 -35.63
C ALA A 7 28.61 -27.68 -34.52
N VAL A 8 28.91 -28.82 -33.90
CA VAL A 8 28.02 -29.46 -32.90
C VAL A 8 28.05 -28.71 -31.57
N ILE A 9 29.20 -28.17 -31.17
CA ILE A 9 29.38 -27.46 -29.91
C ILE A 9 28.62 -26.13 -29.93
N VAL A 10 28.74 -25.34 -31.01
CA VAL A 10 28.02 -24.05 -31.14
C VAL A 10 26.49 -24.23 -31.08
N ARG A 11 25.98 -25.35 -31.62
CA ARG A 11 24.55 -25.68 -31.60
C ARG A 11 24.02 -26.05 -30.20
N LEU A 12 24.89 -26.58 -29.33
CA LEU A 12 24.56 -26.89 -27.94
C LEU A 12 24.54 -25.62 -27.08
N TRP A 13 25.44 -24.66 -27.31
CA TRP A 13 25.48 -23.40 -26.55
C TRP A 13 24.27 -22.49 -26.83
N LEU A 14 23.74 -22.48 -28.05
CA LEU A 14 22.55 -21.69 -28.42
C LEU A 14 21.25 -22.18 -27.76
N LYS A 15 21.15 -23.46 -27.39
CA LYS A 15 19.97 -24.03 -26.73
C LYS A 15 19.86 -23.66 -25.25
N TYR A 16 20.99 -23.45 -24.57
CA TYR A 16 21.02 -23.13 -23.13
C TYR A 16 20.88 -21.63 -22.83
N ILE A 17 21.26 -20.75 -23.76
CA ILE A 17 21.07 -19.30 -23.63
C ILE A 17 19.58 -18.90 -23.71
N GLY A 18 18.76 -19.68 -24.42
CA GLY A 18 17.31 -19.47 -24.49
C GLY A 18 16.55 -19.87 -23.21
N LEU A 19 17.14 -20.70 -22.35
CA LEU A 19 16.48 -21.25 -21.15
C LEU A 19 16.76 -20.43 -19.87
N SER A 20 17.73 -19.52 -19.89
CA SER A 20 18.08 -18.66 -18.75
C SER A 20 17.31 -17.32 -18.71
N LEU A 21 16.44 -17.06 -19.69
CA LEU A 21 15.68 -15.81 -19.82
C LEU A 21 14.28 -15.85 -19.19
N LEU A 22 14.00 -16.84 -18.33
CA LEU A 22 12.90 -16.75 -17.36
C LEU A 22 13.34 -15.95 -16.12
N PHE A 23 13.98 -14.79 -16.34
CA PHE A 23 14.18 -13.84 -15.27
C PHE A 23 12.79 -13.32 -14.90
N SER A 24 12.26 -13.84 -13.79
CA SER A 24 10.93 -13.50 -13.30
C SER A 24 10.83 -11.98 -13.21
N ILE A 25 9.93 -11.39 -14.00
CA ILE A 25 9.54 -9.99 -13.82
C ILE A 25 8.92 -9.93 -12.43
N GLN A 26 9.69 -9.46 -11.44
CA GLN A 26 9.13 -9.09 -10.16
C GLN A 26 8.39 -7.78 -10.38
N VAL A 27 7.06 -7.85 -10.36
CA VAL A 27 6.22 -6.65 -10.25
C VAL A 27 6.42 -6.12 -8.83
N VAL A 28 7.33 -5.17 -8.67
CA VAL A 28 7.45 -4.40 -7.43
C VAL A 28 6.21 -3.53 -7.35
N ALA A 29 5.39 -3.73 -6.31
CA ALA A 29 4.25 -2.86 -6.06
C ALA A 29 4.77 -1.43 -5.82
N SER A 30 4.24 -0.44 -6.54
CA SER A 30 4.63 0.95 -6.33
C SER A 30 4.13 1.44 -4.97
N GLU A 31 4.95 2.22 -4.27
CA GLU A 31 4.52 2.94 -3.07
C GLU A 31 3.25 3.76 -3.33
N PRO A 32 2.25 3.73 -2.42
CA PRO A 32 1.03 4.49 -2.56
C PRO A 32 1.32 5.99 -2.41
N ASN A 33 0.74 6.81 -3.28
CA ASN A 33 0.85 8.27 -3.25
C ASN A 33 -0.46 8.96 -2.87
N ARG A 34 -1.57 8.22 -2.83
CA ARG A 34 -2.92 8.71 -2.54
C ARG A 34 -3.52 7.95 -1.37
N ILE A 35 -3.20 8.39 -0.17
CA ILE A 35 -3.57 7.75 1.10
C ILE A 35 -4.80 8.42 1.70
N ILE A 36 -5.79 7.63 2.11
CA ILE A 36 -6.86 8.07 3.00
C ILE A 36 -6.66 7.45 4.39
N SER A 37 -6.69 8.27 5.44
CA SER A 37 -6.54 7.82 6.83
C SER A 37 -7.83 8.02 7.63
N LEU A 38 -8.44 6.92 8.09
CA LEU A 38 -9.74 6.99 8.77
C LEU A 38 -9.68 6.96 10.31
N ALA A 39 -8.49 6.95 10.91
CA ALA A 39 -8.35 7.01 12.37
C ALA A 39 -7.28 8.02 12.82
N PRO A 40 -7.48 8.71 13.97
CA PRO A 40 -6.56 9.74 14.45
C PRO A 40 -5.11 9.24 14.57
N TYR A 41 -4.87 8.17 15.33
CA TYR A 41 -3.51 7.66 15.57
C TYR A 41 -2.77 7.26 14.27
N ILE A 42 -3.50 6.80 13.25
CA ILE A 42 -2.92 6.47 11.94
C ILE A 42 -2.46 7.76 11.27
N THR A 43 -3.32 8.79 11.25
CA THR A 43 -2.99 10.10 10.68
C THR A 43 -1.78 10.70 11.37
N GLU A 44 -1.74 10.66 12.70
CA GLU A 44 -0.61 11.17 13.48
C GLU A 44 0.68 10.43 13.14
N THR A 45 0.61 9.11 12.98
CA THR A 45 1.77 8.29 12.58
C THR A 45 2.25 8.62 11.17
N LEU A 46 1.35 8.80 10.20
CA LEU A 46 1.71 9.16 8.83
C LEU A 46 2.42 10.51 8.76
N TYR A 47 1.94 11.50 9.53
CA TYR A 47 2.59 12.81 9.61
C TYR A 47 3.94 12.71 10.34
N ALA A 48 4.04 11.92 11.41
CA ALA A 48 5.31 11.69 12.10
C ALA A 48 6.36 11.00 11.21
N LEU A 49 5.91 10.19 10.25
CA LEU A 49 6.76 9.54 9.24
C LEU A 49 7.08 10.43 8.03
N GLY A 50 6.60 11.67 7.98
CA GLY A 50 6.86 12.60 6.87
C GLY A 50 6.06 12.29 5.59
N ALA A 51 4.94 11.58 5.71
CA ALA A 51 4.09 11.17 4.60
C ALA A 51 2.86 12.06 4.41
N GLU A 52 2.83 13.25 4.99
CA GLU A 52 1.69 14.17 4.97
C GLU A 52 1.24 14.55 3.56
N GLU A 53 2.17 14.64 2.60
CA GLU A 53 1.86 14.97 1.19
C GLU A 53 1.16 13.82 0.46
N LYS A 54 1.36 12.57 0.92
CA LYS A 54 0.67 11.40 0.40
C LYS A 54 -0.76 11.30 0.96
N VAL A 55 -1.09 11.99 2.07
CA VAL A 55 -2.42 11.97 2.70
C VAL A 55 -3.38 12.92 1.98
N ILE A 56 -4.33 12.36 1.22
CA ILE A 56 -5.28 13.12 0.40
C ILE A 56 -6.63 13.37 1.08
N ALA A 57 -6.99 12.59 2.10
CA ALA A 57 -8.19 12.81 2.91
C ALA A 57 -8.10 12.10 4.27
N VAL A 58 -8.90 12.56 5.23
CA VAL A 58 -8.92 12.05 6.60
C VAL A 58 -10.34 11.86 7.13
N SER A 59 -10.51 11.17 8.26
CA SER A 59 -11.80 11.19 8.98
C SER A 59 -12.01 12.49 9.75
N ARG A 60 -13.27 12.82 10.08
CA ARG A 60 -13.66 14.03 10.85
C ARG A 60 -12.99 14.15 12.23
N TYR A 61 -12.43 13.06 12.74
CA TYR A 61 -11.77 13.01 14.05
C TYR A 61 -10.25 13.18 13.98
N CYS A 62 -9.66 13.18 12.78
CA CYS A 62 -8.23 13.37 12.61
C CYS A 62 -7.88 14.87 12.73
N ARG A 63 -7.61 15.31 13.96
CA ARG A 63 -7.40 16.72 14.30
C ARG A 63 -5.94 17.09 14.59
N TYR A 64 -5.08 16.09 14.74
CA TYR A 64 -3.66 16.24 14.99
C TYR A 64 -2.83 15.58 13.86
N PRO A 65 -1.74 16.22 13.42
CA PRO A 65 -1.39 17.61 13.71
C PRO A 65 -2.44 18.58 13.10
N PRO A 66 -2.50 19.86 13.50
CA PRO A 66 -3.54 20.80 13.04
C PRO A 66 -3.69 20.87 11.52
N GLN A 67 -2.59 20.67 10.78
CA GLN A 67 -2.53 20.62 9.33
C GLN A 67 -3.39 19.49 8.73
N ALA A 68 -3.61 18.39 9.45
CA ALA A 68 -4.48 17.30 9.00
C ALA A 68 -5.93 17.75 8.78
N GLN A 69 -6.38 18.78 9.50
CA GLN A 69 -7.73 19.33 9.35
C GLN A 69 -7.93 20.09 8.03
N LEU A 70 -6.84 20.43 7.33
CA LEU A 70 -6.89 21.06 6.01
C LEU A 70 -7.20 20.03 4.90
N ARG A 71 -7.04 18.73 5.19
CA ARG A 71 -7.38 17.67 4.24
C ARG A 71 -8.91 17.48 4.17
N PRO A 72 -9.46 17.12 3.00
CA PRO A 72 -10.86 16.73 2.86
C PRO A 72 -11.28 15.70 3.92
N GLN A 73 -12.45 15.89 4.51
CA GLN A 73 -13.01 14.99 5.52
C GLN A 73 -14.02 14.04 4.88
N VAL A 74 -13.72 12.73 4.88
CA VAL A 74 -14.52 11.70 4.21
C VAL A 74 -15.47 10.93 5.14
N GLY A 75 -15.84 11.58 6.25
CA GLY A 75 -16.80 11.04 7.21
C GLY A 75 -16.15 10.49 8.49
N ASP A 76 -16.86 9.57 9.15
CA ASP A 76 -16.45 8.98 10.42
C ASP A 76 -16.65 7.46 10.45
N LEU A 77 -16.45 6.85 11.63
CA LEU A 77 -16.55 5.42 11.84
C LEU A 77 -17.89 4.81 11.38
N PHE A 78 -18.99 5.55 11.52
CA PHE A 78 -20.34 5.06 11.24
C PHE A 78 -20.92 5.63 9.94
N SER A 79 -20.41 6.77 9.48
CA SER A 79 -20.94 7.55 8.37
C SER A 79 -19.84 8.02 7.40
N ALA A 80 -18.94 7.10 7.02
CA ALA A 80 -17.97 7.34 5.97
C ALA A 80 -18.67 7.52 4.61
N ASP A 81 -18.27 8.55 3.87
CA ASP A 81 -18.80 8.85 2.54
C ASP A 81 -18.06 8.02 1.48
N ILE A 82 -18.66 6.87 1.12
CA ILE A 82 -18.07 5.92 0.17
C ILE A 82 -17.96 6.54 -1.23
N GLU A 83 -18.93 7.35 -1.65
CA GLU A 83 -18.92 7.98 -2.97
C GLU A 83 -17.77 8.97 -3.09
N GLN A 84 -17.58 9.80 -2.06
CA GLN A 84 -16.45 10.73 -1.99
C GLN A 84 -15.11 9.97 -1.95
N ILE A 85 -15.01 8.90 -1.17
CA ILE A 85 -13.81 8.04 -1.11
C ILE A 85 -13.46 7.51 -2.51
N ILE A 86 -14.44 6.99 -3.25
CA ILE A 86 -14.22 6.46 -4.61
C ILE A 86 -13.79 7.58 -5.56
N ALA A 87 -14.46 8.73 -5.51
CA ALA A 87 -14.17 9.88 -6.36
C ALA A 87 -12.72 10.40 -6.17
N LEU A 88 -12.19 10.27 -4.95
CA LEU A 88 -10.81 10.63 -4.63
C LEU A 88 -9.76 9.66 -5.20
N ARG A 89 -10.15 8.50 -5.73
CA ARG A 89 -9.22 7.50 -6.33
C ARG A 89 -8.00 7.23 -5.44
N PRO A 90 -8.17 6.70 -4.21
CA PRO A 90 -7.07 6.38 -3.33
C PRO A 90 -6.32 5.13 -3.80
N ASP A 91 -5.02 5.09 -3.54
CA ASP A 91 -4.19 3.90 -3.73
C ASP A 91 -4.35 2.93 -2.55
N VAL A 92 -4.50 3.50 -1.34
CA VAL A 92 -4.70 2.75 -0.11
C VAL A 92 -5.54 3.55 0.88
N ILE A 93 -6.40 2.84 1.62
CA ILE A 93 -7.14 3.37 2.75
C ILE A 93 -6.67 2.68 4.02
N PHE A 94 -6.14 3.46 4.97
CA PHE A 94 -5.81 2.97 6.29
C PHE A 94 -7.00 3.12 7.24
N VAL A 95 -7.32 2.03 7.93
CA VAL A 95 -8.48 1.96 8.83
C VAL A 95 -8.10 1.32 10.16
N SER A 96 -8.82 1.67 11.22
CA SER A 96 -8.74 0.92 12.49
C SER A 96 -9.62 -0.34 12.45
N PRO A 97 -9.44 -1.31 13.38
CA PRO A 97 -10.25 -2.53 13.40
C PRO A 97 -11.75 -2.25 13.58
N SER A 98 -12.11 -1.13 14.21
CA SER A 98 -13.49 -0.69 14.37
C SER A 98 -14.21 -0.49 13.03
N HIS A 99 -13.48 -0.19 11.95
CA HIS A 99 -14.04 0.04 10.61
C HIS A 99 -14.30 -1.25 9.82
N HIS A 100 -14.26 -2.44 10.42
CA HIS A 100 -14.38 -3.73 9.72
C HIS A 100 -15.52 -3.80 8.68
N ALA A 101 -16.71 -3.27 8.99
CA ALA A 101 -17.85 -3.27 8.08
C ALA A 101 -17.63 -2.37 6.86
N LEU A 102 -17.01 -1.19 7.06
CA LEU A 102 -16.64 -0.27 5.99
C LEU A 102 -15.51 -0.88 5.13
N ALA A 103 -14.47 -1.42 5.77
CA ALA A 103 -13.35 -2.06 5.11
C ALA A 103 -13.83 -3.17 4.16
N LYS A 104 -14.74 -4.03 4.62
CA LYS A 104 -15.33 -5.09 3.80
C LYS A 104 -16.01 -4.55 2.55
N LYS A 105 -16.80 -3.48 2.67
CA LYS A 105 -17.48 -2.84 1.52
C LYS A 105 -16.47 -2.27 0.53
N LEU A 106 -15.46 -1.54 1.01
CA LEU A 106 -14.44 -0.94 0.16
C LEU A 106 -13.60 -1.99 -0.58
N ILE A 107 -13.25 -3.09 0.09
CA ILE A 107 -12.56 -4.23 -0.52
C ILE A 107 -13.41 -4.88 -1.63
N GLN A 108 -14.72 -5.03 -1.42
CA GLN A 108 -15.64 -5.55 -2.44
C GLN A 108 -15.72 -4.65 -3.68
N LEU A 109 -15.41 -3.37 -3.54
CA LEU A 109 -15.32 -2.40 -4.63
C LEU A 109 -13.94 -2.35 -5.28
N GLY A 110 -13.03 -3.26 -4.92
CA GLY A 110 -11.68 -3.33 -5.47
C GLY A 110 -10.69 -2.31 -4.91
N ILE A 111 -11.05 -1.63 -3.80
CA ILE A 111 -10.17 -0.65 -3.16
C ILE A 111 -9.23 -1.36 -2.18
N THR A 112 -7.95 -1.02 -2.23
CA THR A 112 -6.96 -1.51 -1.27
C THR A 112 -7.23 -0.90 0.11
N VAL A 113 -7.51 -1.74 1.09
CA VAL A 113 -7.70 -1.34 2.49
C VAL A 113 -6.69 -2.05 3.37
N LYS A 114 -6.07 -1.29 4.28
CA LYS A 114 -5.10 -1.79 5.25
C LYS A 114 -5.62 -1.49 6.66
N THR A 115 -5.87 -2.55 7.41
CA THR A 115 -6.26 -2.41 8.81
C THR A 115 -5.00 -2.25 9.66
N ILE A 116 -4.90 -1.12 10.34
CA ILE A 116 -3.84 -0.86 11.31
C ILE A 116 -4.37 -1.23 12.69
N GLN A 117 -3.56 -1.91 13.48
CA GLN A 117 -3.92 -2.35 14.82
C GLN A 117 -2.76 -2.12 15.78
N ALA A 118 -3.08 -1.60 16.95
CA ALA A 118 -2.25 -1.62 18.15
C ALA A 118 -3.18 -1.78 19.36
N GLN A 119 -2.99 -2.85 20.13
CA GLN A 119 -3.79 -3.15 21.33
C GLN A 119 -3.00 -2.91 22.62
N ARG A 120 -1.67 -2.99 22.54
CA ARG A 120 -0.73 -2.83 23.65
C ARG A 120 0.33 -1.80 23.29
N LEU A 121 0.99 -1.26 24.32
CA LEU A 121 2.12 -0.35 24.12
C LEU A 121 3.27 -1.00 23.33
N ASP A 122 3.51 -2.29 23.55
CA ASP A 122 4.55 -3.04 22.86
C ASP A 122 4.30 -3.13 21.34
N ASP A 123 3.03 -3.08 20.92
CA ASP A 123 2.63 -3.14 19.50
C ASP A 123 2.97 -1.85 18.74
N ILE A 124 3.20 -0.73 19.44
CA ILE A 124 3.32 0.60 18.80
C ILE A 124 4.48 0.62 17.80
N GLN A 125 5.63 0.04 18.16
CA GLN A 125 6.78 0.03 17.26
C GLN A 125 6.52 -0.83 16.02
N GLU A 126 5.87 -1.97 16.17
CA GLU A 126 5.52 -2.85 15.06
C GLU A 126 4.48 -2.19 14.14
N MET A 127 3.50 -1.51 14.72
CA MET A 127 2.50 -0.73 14.01
C MET A 127 3.14 0.39 13.17
N ILE A 128 4.08 1.16 13.75
CA ILE A 128 4.80 2.23 13.04
C ILE A 128 5.61 1.64 11.89
N ARG A 129 6.36 0.56 12.13
CA ARG A 129 7.13 -0.14 11.09
C ARG A 129 6.22 -0.65 9.97
N TYR A 130 5.08 -1.24 10.33
CA TYR A 130 4.12 -1.74 9.35
C TYR A 130 3.55 -0.62 8.46
N ILE A 131 3.25 0.54 9.03
CA ILE A 131 2.83 1.71 8.24
C ILE A 131 3.98 2.16 7.33
N ALA A 132 5.21 2.26 7.87
CA ALA A 132 6.39 2.68 7.13
C ALA A 132 6.75 1.73 5.96
N ASP A 133 6.53 0.42 6.12
CA ASP A 133 6.79 -0.57 5.05
C ASP A 133 5.79 -0.48 3.89
N ILE A 134 4.63 0.14 4.12
CA ILE A 134 3.58 0.29 3.10
C ILE A 134 3.75 1.57 2.29
N ILE A 135 4.26 2.64 2.91
CA ILE A 135 4.31 3.99 2.33
C ILE A 135 5.69 4.32 1.78
#